data_AF-A0A517SVD6-F1
#
_entry.id   AF-A0A517SVD6-F1
#
_cell.length_a   1.000
_cell.length_b   1.000
_cell.length_c   1.000
_cell.angle_alpha   90.00
_cell.angle_beta   90.00
_cell.angle_gamma   90.00
#
_symmetry.space_group_name_H-M   'P 1'
#
loop_
_entity.id
_entity.type
_entity.pdbx_description
1 polymer ?
#
loop_
_entity_poly.entity_id
_entity_poly.type
_entity_poly.pdbx_seq_one_letter_code
_entity_poly.pdbx_strand_id
1 'polypeptide(L)'
;MSVLKCLTSLAIALSITTSLPATSPEPAQIRAAVKSSLPFIEDKGVWWIEKKDCVSCHRVTNMVWTLSAAKRHGFQVSEQLDEWIDWTIESSLSKNDEDKIAGQANKEGVAQLLIALGERADQDPHQQLADLLLKDQQDNGSWKAGGQLPAQKRPKPETDQTSTMWLALAMQQSKPSPRQAPVLAKAETFIKQAPDGKSTEWFVLRLLLANQTNNNAQRDEMVKQLIQQQQADGGWGWMVDAESDALGTGMAVYALTQAKATEPLDAAGIQSSIENAQTFLVETQREDGSWPVKGTKEKRKDKVSETAVYWGTTWAALGLIHTLPEPAANK
;
A
#
# COMPACT_ATOMS: atom_id res chain seq x y z
N MET A 1 -33.68 49.53 57.66
CA MET A 1 -32.38 48.97 57.24
C MET A 1 -32.64 47.96 56.14
N SER A 2 -32.43 48.37 54.88
CA SER A 2 -32.72 47.56 53.69
C SER A 2 -31.42 46.90 53.22
N VAL A 3 -31.42 45.58 53.03
CA VAL A 3 -30.26 44.81 52.55
C VAL A 3 -30.50 44.46 51.08
N LEU A 4 -29.75 45.10 50.19
CA LEU A 4 -29.75 44.82 48.75
C LEU A 4 -28.63 43.79 48.46
N LYS A 5 -28.99 42.57 48.07
CA LYS A 5 -28.04 41.54 47.60
C LYS A 5 -27.75 41.78 46.11
N CYS A 6 -26.50 42.09 45.78
CA CYS A 6 -25.97 42.08 44.42
C CYS A 6 -25.71 40.64 43.99
N LEU A 7 -26.34 40.20 42.90
CA LEU A 7 -26.03 38.95 42.19
C LEU A 7 -25.25 39.33 40.92
N THR A 8 -23.96 39.03 40.88
CA THR A 8 -23.12 39.09 39.69
C THR A 8 -23.24 37.76 38.93
N SER A 9 -23.95 37.77 37.80
CA SER A 9 -24.01 36.65 36.86
C SER A 9 -22.78 36.68 35.95
N LEU A 10 -21.94 35.63 36.01
CA LEU A 10 -20.81 35.42 35.12
C LEU A 10 -21.31 34.65 33.89
N ALA A 11 -21.41 35.32 32.74
CA ALA A 11 -21.76 34.68 31.47
C ALA A 11 -20.51 34.06 30.85
N ILE A 12 -20.41 32.73 30.85
CA ILE A 12 -19.39 31.98 30.11
C ILE A 12 -19.88 31.88 28.67
N ALA A 13 -19.26 32.63 27.75
CA ALA A 13 -19.49 32.49 26.32
C ALA A 13 -18.78 31.22 25.83
N LEU A 14 -19.53 30.13 25.67
CA LEU A 14 -19.06 28.92 25.02
C LEU A 14 -19.03 29.17 23.50
N SER A 15 -17.86 29.49 22.95
CA SER A 15 -17.66 29.57 21.50
C SER A 15 -17.70 28.17 20.92
N ILE A 16 -18.87 27.75 20.45
CA ILE A 16 -19.03 26.55 19.62
C ILE A 16 -18.49 26.92 18.23
N THR A 17 -17.22 26.63 17.96
CA THR A 17 -16.69 26.61 16.60
C THR A 17 -17.27 25.40 15.90
N THR A 18 -18.37 25.60 15.18
CA THR A 18 -18.85 24.63 14.19
C THR A 18 -17.83 24.60 13.05
N SER A 19 -16.90 23.65 13.07
CA SER A 19 -16.09 23.33 11.88
C SER A 19 -17.05 22.83 10.81
N LEU A 20 -17.15 23.56 9.70
CA LEU A 20 -17.78 23.01 8.50
C LEU A 20 -17.06 21.68 8.17
N PRO A 21 -17.79 20.63 7.76
CA PRO A 21 -17.13 19.42 7.29
C PRO A 21 -16.16 19.82 6.18
N ALA A 22 -14.89 19.42 6.30
CA ALA A 22 -13.92 19.63 5.25
C ALA A 22 -14.49 19.04 3.95
N THR A 23 -14.66 19.88 2.93
CA THR A 23 -15.13 19.43 1.63
C THR A 23 -14.10 18.44 1.08
N SER A 24 -14.56 17.27 0.63
CA SER A 24 -13.69 16.26 0.01
C SER A 24 -12.84 16.88 -1.11
N PRO A 25 -11.54 16.53 -1.26
CA PRO A 25 -10.68 17.18 -2.23
C PRO A 25 -11.21 16.99 -3.66
N GLU A 26 -11.20 18.07 -4.42
CA GLU A 26 -11.57 18.03 -5.82
C GLU A 26 -10.56 17.16 -6.60
N PRO A 27 -10.96 16.49 -7.70
CA PRO A 27 -10.05 15.68 -8.52
C PRO A 27 -8.78 16.41 -8.96
N ALA A 28 -8.85 17.74 -9.13
CA ALA A 28 -7.69 18.58 -9.45
C ALA A 28 -6.65 18.63 -8.31
N GLN A 29 -7.10 18.67 -7.05
CA GLN A 29 -6.22 18.66 -5.87
C GLN A 29 -5.53 17.31 -5.72
N ILE A 30 -6.28 16.22 -5.94
CA ILE A 30 -5.73 14.85 -5.94
C ILE A 30 -4.68 14.71 -7.04
N ARG A 31 -4.98 15.16 -8.27
CA ARG A 31 -4.01 15.15 -9.38
C ARG A 31 -2.78 16.01 -9.07
N ALA A 32 -2.93 17.15 -8.41
CA ALA A 32 -1.81 17.99 -8.02
C ALA A 32 -0.90 17.28 -7.00
N ALA A 33 -1.47 16.64 -5.98
CA ALA A 33 -0.73 15.89 -4.97
C ALA A 33 0.02 14.69 -5.56
N VAL A 34 -0.60 13.95 -6.50
CA VAL A 34 0.10 12.90 -7.24
C VAL A 34 1.25 13.51 -8.03
N LYS A 35 0.99 14.54 -8.84
CA LYS A 35 2.00 15.17 -9.72
C LYS A 35 3.21 15.70 -8.94
N SER A 36 3.03 16.29 -7.77
CA SER A 36 4.13 16.79 -6.93
C SER A 36 4.97 15.65 -6.33
N SER A 37 4.38 14.47 -6.10
CA SER A 37 5.10 13.33 -5.53
C SER A 37 6.00 12.58 -6.52
N LEU A 38 5.66 12.59 -7.83
CA LEU A 38 6.36 11.78 -8.84
C LEU A 38 7.86 12.12 -8.95
N PRO A 39 8.30 13.39 -8.97
CA PRO A 39 9.73 13.73 -9.02
C PRO A 39 10.51 13.18 -7.82
N PHE A 40 9.94 13.21 -6.61
CA PHE A 40 10.58 12.65 -5.42
C PHE A 40 10.72 11.12 -5.52
N ILE A 41 9.67 10.43 -5.98
CA ILE A 41 9.65 8.98 -6.18
C ILE A 41 10.71 8.55 -7.20
N GLU A 42 10.79 9.28 -8.31
CA GLU A 42 11.76 9.06 -9.38
C GLU A 42 13.19 9.31 -8.91
N ASP A 43 13.51 10.52 -8.42
CA ASP A 43 14.86 10.90 -7.98
C ASP A 43 15.43 9.93 -6.95
N LYS A 44 14.65 9.59 -5.92
CA LYS A 44 15.12 8.71 -4.83
C LYS A 44 15.15 7.24 -5.24
N GLY A 45 14.35 6.83 -6.23
CA GLY A 45 14.40 5.48 -6.78
C GLY A 45 15.58 5.29 -7.73
N VAL A 46 15.83 6.23 -8.63
CA VAL A 46 17.00 6.26 -9.53
C VAL A 46 18.30 6.33 -8.72
N TRP A 47 18.36 7.20 -7.72
CA TRP A 47 19.49 7.24 -6.78
C TRP A 47 19.76 5.87 -6.14
N TRP A 48 18.71 5.13 -5.80
CA TRP A 48 18.84 3.80 -5.21
C TRP A 48 19.42 2.80 -6.21
N ILE A 49 18.94 2.80 -7.46
CA ILE A 49 19.52 1.99 -8.55
C ILE A 49 21.01 2.30 -8.68
N GLU A 50 21.38 3.56 -8.83
CA GLU A 50 22.77 3.97 -9.07
C GLU A 50 23.72 3.74 -7.89
N LYS A 51 23.25 3.93 -6.66
CA LYS A 51 24.12 3.90 -5.46
C LYS A 51 24.08 2.59 -4.70
N LYS A 52 23.02 1.82 -4.85
CA LYS A 52 22.80 0.58 -4.09
C LYS A 52 22.74 -0.66 -4.98
N ASP A 53 22.53 -0.49 -6.28
CA ASP A 53 22.46 -1.59 -7.26
C ASP A 53 21.57 -2.73 -6.74
N CYS A 54 20.37 -2.36 -6.29
CA CYS A 54 19.50 -3.25 -5.54
C CYS A 54 18.02 -3.00 -5.85
N VAL A 55 17.31 -4.02 -6.31
CA VAL A 55 15.90 -3.92 -6.72
C VAL A 55 14.92 -3.61 -5.58
N SER A 56 15.26 -3.95 -4.34
CA SER A 56 14.49 -3.85 -3.07
C SER A 56 12.97 -3.50 -3.10
N CYS A 57 12.18 -4.30 -2.37
CA CYS A 57 10.71 -4.15 -2.28
C CYS A 57 10.18 -2.79 -1.79
N HIS A 58 10.98 -1.96 -1.15
CA HIS A 58 10.55 -0.67 -0.59
C HIS A 58 11.11 0.53 -1.39
N ARG A 59 11.77 0.24 -2.52
CA ARG A 59 12.29 1.24 -3.47
C ARG A 59 11.80 0.93 -4.87
N VAL A 60 12.61 0.22 -5.65
CA VAL A 60 12.50 0.21 -7.11
C VAL A 60 11.22 -0.47 -7.55
N THR A 61 10.81 -1.58 -6.92
CA THR A 61 9.54 -2.24 -7.25
C THR A 61 8.33 -1.37 -6.94
N ASN A 62 8.35 -0.60 -5.84
CA ASN A 62 7.29 0.36 -5.52
C ASN A 62 7.33 1.59 -6.46
N MET A 63 8.51 2.02 -6.87
CA MET A 63 8.70 3.07 -7.88
C MET A 63 8.05 2.67 -9.20
N VAL A 64 8.46 1.54 -9.79
CA VAL A 64 7.96 1.11 -11.10
C VAL A 64 6.46 0.82 -11.04
N TRP A 65 5.93 0.30 -9.93
CA TRP A 65 4.50 0.14 -9.74
C TRP A 65 3.77 1.48 -9.77
N THR A 66 4.23 2.44 -8.96
CA THR A 66 3.60 3.76 -8.85
C THR A 66 3.66 4.54 -10.16
N LEU A 67 4.83 4.57 -10.82
CA LEU A 67 5.01 5.26 -12.09
C LEU A 67 4.23 4.60 -13.23
N SER A 68 4.13 3.27 -13.24
CA SER A 68 3.28 2.55 -14.22
C SER A 68 1.81 2.89 -14.04
N ALA A 69 1.32 2.94 -12.80
CA ALA A 69 -0.03 3.37 -12.50
C ALA A 69 -0.24 4.85 -12.91
N ALA A 70 0.71 5.73 -12.59
CA ALA A 70 0.64 7.14 -12.98
C ALA A 70 0.55 7.31 -14.50
N LYS A 71 1.37 6.60 -15.28
CA LYS A 71 1.33 6.58 -16.76
C LYS A 71 -0.05 6.14 -17.27
N ARG A 72 -0.63 5.08 -16.70
CA ARG A 72 -1.99 4.60 -17.06
C ARG A 72 -3.09 5.62 -16.76
N HIS A 73 -2.96 6.39 -15.68
CA HIS A 73 -3.92 7.45 -15.32
C HIS A 73 -3.64 8.82 -15.98
N GLY A 74 -2.80 8.83 -17.03
CA GLY A 74 -2.53 10.00 -17.87
C GLY A 74 -1.61 11.04 -17.22
N PHE A 75 -0.83 10.65 -16.21
CA PHE A 75 0.25 11.50 -15.70
C PHE A 75 1.47 11.38 -16.61
N GLN A 76 2.17 12.50 -16.77
CA GLN A 76 3.50 12.49 -17.38
C GLN A 76 4.48 11.84 -16.39
N VAL A 77 5.22 10.86 -16.88
CA VAL A 77 6.32 10.18 -16.18
C VAL A 77 7.56 10.22 -17.07
N SER A 78 8.73 9.88 -16.53
CA SER A 78 9.94 9.77 -17.33
C SER A 78 9.82 8.76 -18.47
N GLU A 79 10.41 9.10 -19.62
CA GLU A 79 10.55 8.21 -20.77
C GLU A 79 11.44 6.99 -20.46
N GLN A 80 12.25 7.05 -19.39
CA GLN A 80 13.08 5.94 -18.91
C GLN A 80 12.30 4.91 -18.08
N LEU A 81 11.00 5.07 -17.85
CA LEU A 81 10.22 4.13 -17.03
C LEU A 81 10.35 2.69 -17.55
N ASP A 82 10.31 2.50 -18.86
CA ASP A 82 10.36 1.17 -19.46
C ASP A 82 11.76 0.55 -19.24
N GLU A 83 12.86 1.33 -19.33
CA GLU A 83 14.22 0.87 -18.97
C GLU A 83 14.34 0.50 -17.48
N TRP A 84 13.71 1.25 -16.57
CA TRP A 84 13.72 0.90 -15.15
C TRP A 84 12.91 -0.35 -14.84
N ILE A 85 11.83 -0.60 -15.59
CA ILE A 85 11.07 -1.85 -15.50
C ILE A 85 11.96 -3.02 -15.95
N ASP A 86 12.61 -2.90 -17.10
CA ASP A 86 13.51 -3.94 -17.63
C ASP A 86 14.66 -4.23 -16.66
N TRP A 87 15.32 -3.17 -16.16
CA TRP A 87 16.35 -3.32 -15.13
C TRP A 87 15.84 -4.02 -13.87
N THR A 88 14.61 -3.72 -13.43
CA THR A 88 13.99 -4.33 -12.26
C THR A 88 13.72 -5.83 -12.49
N ILE A 89 13.27 -6.21 -13.69
CA ILE A 89 13.05 -7.60 -14.09
C ILE A 89 14.39 -8.35 -14.14
N GLU A 90 15.35 -7.84 -14.90
CA GLU A 90 16.68 -8.44 -15.06
C GLU A 90 17.39 -8.58 -13.70
N SER A 91 17.40 -7.53 -12.89
CA SER A 91 18.01 -7.55 -11.56
C SER A 91 17.34 -8.56 -10.63
N SER A 92 16.01 -8.73 -10.72
CA SER A 92 15.29 -9.73 -9.92
C SER A 92 15.62 -11.17 -10.33
N LEU A 93 15.93 -11.40 -11.61
CA LEU A 93 16.29 -12.71 -12.15
C LEU A 93 17.81 -12.98 -12.09
N SER A 94 18.62 -11.94 -11.89
CA SER A 94 20.06 -12.04 -11.75
C SER A 94 20.48 -12.86 -10.52
N LYS A 95 21.67 -13.46 -10.61
CA LYS A 95 22.29 -14.18 -9.50
C LYS A 95 23.36 -13.32 -8.84
N ASN A 96 23.47 -13.45 -7.52
CA ASN A 96 24.59 -12.89 -6.77
C ASN A 96 25.83 -13.82 -6.84
N ASP A 97 26.93 -13.40 -6.21
CA ASP A 97 28.19 -14.16 -6.14
C ASP A 97 28.07 -15.56 -5.49
N GLU A 98 26.98 -15.82 -4.77
CA GLU A 98 26.66 -17.11 -4.16
C GLU A 98 25.73 -17.98 -5.03
N ASP A 99 25.56 -17.64 -6.31
CA ASP A 99 24.63 -18.27 -7.27
C ASP A 99 23.15 -18.22 -6.86
N LYS A 100 22.79 -17.32 -5.92
CA LYS A 100 21.41 -17.12 -5.47
C LYS A 100 20.73 -16.05 -6.30
N ILE A 101 19.54 -16.37 -6.80
CA ILE A 101 18.72 -15.41 -7.55
C ILE A 101 18.22 -14.31 -6.62
N ALA A 102 18.46 -13.05 -6.96
CA ALA A 102 18.16 -11.89 -6.11
C ALA A 102 16.68 -11.81 -5.70
N GLY A 103 15.76 -12.08 -6.65
CA GLY A 103 14.33 -12.11 -6.41
C GLY A 103 13.89 -13.16 -5.39
N GLN A 104 14.66 -14.24 -5.16
CA GLN A 104 14.35 -15.20 -4.10
C GLN A 104 14.58 -14.61 -2.70
N ALA A 105 15.50 -13.66 -2.54
CA ALA A 105 15.70 -12.97 -1.27
C ALA A 105 14.74 -11.77 -1.08
N ASN A 106 14.05 -11.37 -2.15
CA ASN A 106 13.18 -10.20 -2.24
C ASN A 106 11.82 -10.57 -2.87
N LYS A 107 11.21 -11.68 -2.42
CA LYS A 107 10.00 -12.22 -3.06
C LYS A 107 8.82 -11.25 -3.01
N GLU A 108 8.77 -10.38 -2.01
CA GLU A 108 7.74 -9.35 -1.92
C GLU A 108 7.92 -8.26 -2.97
N GLY A 109 9.18 -7.96 -3.34
CA GLY A 109 9.46 -7.11 -4.48
C GLY A 109 9.09 -7.77 -5.80
N VAL A 110 9.34 -9.08 -5.94
CA VAL A 110 8.88 -9.86 -7.11
C VAL A 110 7.35 -9.85 -7.20
N ALA A 111 6.65 -10.03 -6.07
CA ALA A 111 5.20 -9.96 -6.01
C ALA A 111 4.68 -8.58 -6.45
N GLN A 112 5.25 -7.49 -5.93
CA GLN A 112 4.90 -6.12 -6.34
C GLN A 112 5.17 -5.88 -7.82
N LEU A 113 6.29 -6.37 -8.35
CA LEU A 113 6.64 -6.25 -9.76
C LEU A 113 5.63 -6.98 -10.67
N LEU A 114 5.26 -8.21 -10.32
CA LEU A 114 4.22 -8.96 -11.05
C LEU A 114 2.89 -8.20 -11.07
N ILE A 115 2.47 -7.64 -9.92
CA ILE A 115 1.24 -6.83 -9.82
C ILE A 115 1.36 -5.55 -10.68
N ALA A 116 2.52 -4.90 -10.67
CA ALA A 116 2.77 -3.67 -11.44
C ALA A 116 2.65 -3.89 -12.96
N LEU A 117 3.24 -4.98 -13.44
CA LEU A 117 3.28 -5.38 -14.85
C LEU A 117 1.89 -5.80 -15.35
N GLY A 118 1.10 -6.45 -14.50
CA GLY A 118 -0.16 -7.08 -14.93
C GLY A 118 0.08 -8.04 -16.10
N GLU A 119 -0.90 -8.14 -17.00
CA GLU A 119 -0.76 -9.00 -18.19
C GLU A 119 0.18 -8.45 -19.29
N ARG A 120 0.80 -7.27 -19.09
CA ARG A 120 1.58 -6.57 -20.12
C ARG A 120 2.97 -7.14 -20.37
N ALA A 121 3.45 -8.04 -19.53
CA ALA A 121 4.83 -8.54 -19.65
C ALA A 121 4.96 -9.61 -20.74
N ASP A 122 6.10 -9.63 -21.41
CA ASP A 122 6.54 -10.79 -22.20
C ASP A 122 6.38 -12.06 -21.36
N GLN A 123 5.76 -13.09 -21.95
CA GLN A 123 5.31 -14.24 -21.16
C GLN A 123 6.46 -14.97 -20.46
N ASP A 124 7.69 -14.91 -20.99
CA ASP A 124 8.83 -15.63 -20.43
C ASP A 124 9.38 -14.97 -19.15
N PRO A 125 9.81 -13.68 -19.12
CA PRO A 125 10.26 -13.05 -17.87
C PRO A 125 9.18 -13.04 -16.78
N HIS A 126 7.91 -12.83 -17.15
CA HIS A 126 6.80 -12.87 -16.20
C HIS A 126 6.65 -14.26 -15.56
N GLN A 127 6.73 -15.33 -16.35
CA GLN A 127 6.66 -16.69 -15.83
C GLN A 127 7.87 -17.02 -14.96
N GLN A 128 9.07 -16.57 -15.32
CA GLN A 128 10.27 -16.76 -14.53
C GLN A 128 10.16 -16.08 -13.15
N LEU A 129 9.65 -14.85 -13.10
CA LEU A 129 9.36 -14.14 -11.84
C LEU A 129 8.31 -14.88 -11.00
N ALA A 130 7.20 -15.31 -11.61
CA ALA A 130 6.17 -16.09 -10.92
C ALA A 130 6.72 -17.42 -10.36
N ASP A 131 7.62 -18.07 -11.09
CA ASP A 131 8.28 -19.30 -10.67
C ASP A 131 9.19 -19.11 -9.44
N LEU A 132 9.70 -17.90 -9.20
CA LEU A 132 10.44 -17.59 -7.97
C LEU A 132 9.54 -17.64 -6.74
N LEU A 133 8.24 -17.34 -6.88
CA LEU A 133 7.29 -17.38 -5.77
C LEU A 133 6.90 -18.80 -5.36
N LEU A 134 7.15 -19.80 -6.22
CA LEU A 134 6.92 -21.22 -5.92
C LEU A 134 7.99 -21.81 -4.99
N LYS A 135 9.10 -21.11 -4.77
CA LYS A 135 10.25 -21.58 -3.99
C LYS A 135 10.11 -21.18 -2.52
N ASP A 136 10.74 -21.96 -1.64
CA ASP A 136 10.88 -21.70 -0.20
C ASP A 136 9.56 -21.60 0.60
N GLN A 137 8.46 -22.16 0.06
CA GLN A 137 7.25 -22.35 0.86
C GLN A 137 7.52 -23.36 1.97
N GLN A 138 7.18 -23.01 3.21
CA GLN A 138 7.30 -23.89 4.36
C GLN A 138 6.20 -24.95 4.35
N ASP A 139 6.38 -26.04 5.12
CA ASP A 139 5.42 -27.15 5.19
C ASP A 139 4.01 -26.70 5.63
N ASN A 140 3.94 -25.68 6.49
CA ASN A 140 2.68 -25.09 6.95
C ASN A 140 2.01 -24.18 5.90
N GLY A 141 2.59 -23.99 4.71
CA GLY A 141 2.05 -23.18 3.63
C GLY A 141 2.48 -21.71 3.61
N SER A 142 3.25 -21.25 4.59
CA SER A 142 3.72 -19.87 4.68
C SER A 142 5.11 -19.64 4.09
N TRP A 143 5.46 -18.39 3.81
CA TRP A 143 6.83 -17.96 3.51
C TRP A 143 7.39 -17.14 4.65
N LYS A 144 8.70 -17.24 4.85
CA LYS A 144 9.43 -16.31 5.71
C LYS A 144 9.55 -14.97 5.00
N ALA A 145 9.34 -13.89 5.74
CA ALA A 145 9.49 -12.54 5.22
C ALA A 145 10.93 -12.26 4.72
N GLY A 146 11.04 -11.66 3.54
CA GLY A 146 12.29 -11.29 2.87
C GLY A 146 12.57 -9.78 2.86
N GLY A 147 13.75 -9.41 2.34
CA GLY A 147 14.13 -8.01 2.10
C GLY A 147 13.98 -7.07 3.31
N GLN A 148 13.09 -6.08 3.18
CA GLN A 148 12.86 -5.04 4.20
C GLN A 148 11.86 -5.46 5.28
N LEU A 149 11.22 -6.62 5.18
CA LEU A 149 10.20 -7.06 6.13
C LEU A 149 10.69 -7.76 7.42
N PRO A 150 11.90 -8.33 7.53
CA PRO A 150 12.40 -8.81 8.83
C PRO A 150 12.54 -7.71 9.88
N ALA A 151 12.32 -8.03 11.17
CA ALA A 151 12.49 -7.10 12.31
C ALA A 151 11.63 -5.82 12.26
N GLN A 152 10.42 -5.94 11.72
CA GLN A 152 9.38 -4.93 11.77
C GLN A 152 8.90 -4.72 13.22
N LYS A 153 8.24 -3.59 13.49
CA LYS A 153 7.64 -3.30 14.80
C LYS A 153 6.36 -4.12 15.07
N ARG A 154 5.84 -4.81 14.04
CA ARG A 154 4.83 -5.87 14.20
C ARG A 154 5.49 -7.21 14.53
N PRO A 155 4.78 -8.15 15.17
CA PRO A 155 5.32 -9.48 15.46
C PRO A 155 5.79 -10.23 14.20
N LYS A 156 6.84 -11.06 14.36
CA LYS A 156 7.35 -11.90 13.27
C LYS A 156 6.27 -12.79 12.62
N PRO A 157 5.37 -13.47 13.37
CA PRO A 157 4.32 -14.28 12.76
C PRO A 157 3.44 -13.48 11.79
N GLU A 158 3.03 -12.27 12.16
CA GLU A 158 2.24 -11.39 11.27
C GLU A 158 3.05 -10.93 10.04
N THR A 159 4.35 -10.75 10.20
CA THR A 159 5.24 -10.43 9.07
C THR A 159 5.32 -11.57 8.06
N ASP A 160 5.41 -12.82 8.53
CA ASP A 160 5.39 -13.99 7.65
C ASP A 160 4.00 -14.17 7.00
N GLN A 161 2.92 -13.85 7.72
CA GLN A 161 1.55 -13.85 7.17
C GLN A 161 1.38 -12.86 6.02
N THR A 162 1.77 -11.60 6.22
CA THR A 162 1.70 -10.56 5.19
C THR A 162 2.57 -10.87 3.98
N SER A 163 3.76 -11.43 4.19
CA SER A 163 4.61 -11.91 3.09
C SER A 163 3.91 -13.03 2.31
N THR A 164 3.31 -13.99 3.01
CA THR A 164 2.51 -15.06 2.41
C THR A 164 1.34 -14.53 1.59
N MET A 165 0.62 -13.52 2.10
CA MET A 165 -0.51 -12.92 1.41
C MET A 165 -0.09 -12.12 0.16
N TRP A 166 1.01 -11.35 0.20
CA TRP A 166 1.55 -10.68 -1.00
C TRP A 166 1.91 -11.67 -2.10
N LEU A 167 2.61 -12.75 -1.74
CA LEU A 167 2.99 -13.81 -2.69
C LEU A 167 1.78 -14.53 -3.27
N ALA A 168 0.79 -14.86 -2.43
CA ALA A 168 -0.46 -15.46 -2.88
C ALA A 168 -1.23 -14.53 -3.83
N LEU A 169 -1.33 -13.24 -3.50
CA LEU A 169 -2.03 -12.26 -4.33
C LEU A 169 -1.38 -12.14 -5.71
N ALA A 170 -0.05 -11.99 -5.78
CA ALA A 170 0.67 -11.91 -7.04
C ALA A 170 0.52 -13.18 -7.88
N MET A 171 0.56 -14.37 -7.27
CA MET A 171 0.32 -15.63 -7.97
C MET A 171 -1.12 -15.74 -8.50
N GLN A 172 -2.12 -15.26 -7.76
CA GLN A 172 -3.53 -15.27 -8.20
C GLN A 172 -3.82 -14.27 -9.33
N GLN A 173 -3.01 -13.22 -9.46
CA GLN A 173 -3.10 -12.24 -10.55
C GLN A 173 -2.24 -12.61 -11.76
N SER A 174 -1.31 -13.55 -11.59
CA SER A 174 -0.48 -14.08 -12.66
C SER A 174 -1.26 -15.07 -13.53
N LYS A 175 -0.73 -15.37 -14.72
CA LYS A 175 -1.26 -16.43 -15.59
C LYS A 175 -1.36 -17.75 -14.80
N PRO A 176 -2.54 -18.41 -14.77
CA PRO A 176 -2.73 -19.65 -14.03
C PRO A 176 -1.78 -20.77 -14.51
N SER A 177 -1.17 -21.47 -13.56
CA SER A 177 -0.30 -22.61 -13.80
C SER A 177 -0.64 -23.79 -12.88
N PRO A 178 -0.64 -25.05 -13.38
CA PRO A 178 -0.82 -26.23 -12.53
C PRO A 178 0.21 -26.33 -11.38
N ARG A 179 1.38 -25.69 -11.53
CA ARG A 179 2.42 -25.63 -10.49
C ARG A 179 2.05 -24.69 -9.34
N GLN A 180 1.27 -23.65 -9.60
CA GLN A 180 0.82 -22.69 -8.58
C GLN A 180 -0.30 -23.27 -7.71
N ALA A 181 -1.20 -24.08 -8.29
CA ALA A 181 -2.38 -24.60 -7.60
C ALA A 181 -2.09 -25.26 -6.22
N PRO A 182 -1.16 -26.22 -6.07
CA PRO A 182 -0.86 -26.81 -4.76
C PRO A 182 -0.20 -25.83 -3.79
N VAL A 183 0.58 -24.88 -4.30
CA VAL A 183 1.27 -23.85 -3.52
C VAL A 183 0.25 -22.86 -2.95
N LEU A 184 -0.68 -22.38 -3.79
CA LEU A 184 -1.79 -21.51 -3.41
C LEU A 184 -2.73 -22.18 -2.41
N ALA A 185 -3.07 -23.46 -2.59
CA ALA A 185 -3.96 -24.18 -1.67
C ALA A 185 -3.38 -24.26 -0.24
N LYS A 186 -2.07 -24.49 -0.12
CA LYS A 186 -1.37 -24.46 1.18
C LYS A 186 -1.33 -23.05 1.78
N ALA A 187 -1.04 -22.04 0.97
CA ALA A 187 -1.03 -20.65 1.39
C ALA A 187 -2.41 -20.20 1.91
N GLU A 188 -3.47 -20.55 1.19
CA GLU A 188 -4.85 -20.27 1.59
C GLU A 188 -5.22 -20.95 2.91
N THR A 189 -4.82 -22.21 3.10
CA THR A 189 -5.02 -22.93 4.36
C THR A 189 -4.33 -22.22 5.52
N PHE A 190 -3.06 -21.83 5.33
CA PHE A 190 -2.30 -21.06 6.31
C PHE A 190 -2.98 -19.72 6.65
N ILE A 191 -3.36 -18.95 5.64
CA ILE A 191 -3.99 -17.62 5.81
C ILE A 191 -5.32 -17.74 6.57
N LYS A 192 -6.14 -18.77 6.29
CA LYS A 192 -7.41 -19.00 6.98
C LYS A 192 -7.25 -19.38 8.46
N GLN A 193 -6.18 -20.07 8.81
CA GLN A 193 -5.91 -20.53 10.18
C GLN A 193 -5.14 -19.51 11.01
N ALA A 194 -4.51 -18.53 10.36
CA ALA A 194 -3.72 -17.51 11.02
C ALA A 194 -4.62 -16.59 11.89
N PRO A 195 -4.14 -16.18 13.09
CA PRO A 195 -4.86 -15.18 13.89
C PRO A 195 -4.85 -13.82 13.19
N ASP A 196 -5.80 -12.97 13.58
CA ASP A 196 -5.90 -11.61 13.05
C ASP A 196 -4.64 -10.79 13.34
N GLY A 197 -4.24 -10.00 12.35
CA GLY A 197 -3.10 -9.10 12.43
C GLY A 197 -3.45 -7.76 13.08
N LYS A 198 -2.42 -6.94 13.33
CA LYS A 198 -2.54 -5.61 13.95
C LYS A 198 -1.96 -4.48 13.09
N SER A 199 -1.51 -4.77 11.87
CA SER A 199 -1.10 -3.77 10.90
C SER A 199 -2.19 -3.53 9.86
N THR A 200 -2.28 -2.29 9.39
CA THR A 200 -3.19 -1.90 8.28
C THR A 200 -2.89 -2.73 7.02
N GLU A 201 -1.60 -3.04 6.78
CA GLU A 201 -1.19 -3.94 5.68
C GLU A 201 -1.84 -5.33 5.76
N TRP A 202 -2.06 -5.86 6.96
CA TRP A 202 -2.73 -7.16 7.12
C TRP A 202 -4.19 -7.11 6.66
N PHE A 203 -4.95 -6.10 7.07
CA PHE A 203 -6.35 -5.91 6.65
C PHE A 203 -6.46 -5.63 5.15
N VAL A 204 -5.56 -4.79 4.63
CA VAL A 204 -5.42 -4.49 3.20
C VAL A 204 -5.20 -5.77 2.40
N LEU A 205 -4.30 -6.65 2.82
CA LEU A 205 -4.01 -7.88 2.10
C LEU A 205 -5.13 -8.91 2.18
N ARG A 206 -5.80 -9.01 3.33
CA ARG A 206 -7.01 -9.83 3.47
C ARG A 206 -8.12 -9.35 2.54
N LEU A 207 -8.30 -8.03 2.42
CA LEU A 207 -9.25 -7.42 1.49
C LEU A 207 -8.90 -7.72 0.03
N LEU A 208 -7.66 -7.44 -0.38
CA LEU A 208 -7.21 -7.64 -1.76
C LEU A 208 -7.32 -9.11 -2.20
N LEU A 209 -6.93 -10.05 -1.33
CA LEU A 209 -7.10 -11.49 -1.60
C LEU A 209 -8.57 -11.89 -1.70
N ALA A 210 -9.42 -11.42 -0.79
CA ALA A 210 -10.85 -11.69 -0.85
C ALA A 210 -11.48 -11.16 -2.14
N ASN A 211 -11.08 -9.96 -2.59
CA ASN A 211 -11.51 -9.41 -3.87
C ASN A 211 -11.02 -10.27 -5.05
N GLN A 212 -9.74 -10.63 -5.08
CA GLN A 212 -9.14 -11.44 -6.14
C GLN A 212 -9.78 -12.83 -6.27
N THR A 213 -10.22 -13.40 -5.15
CA THR A 213 -10.81 -14.75 -5.10
C THR A 213 -12.33 -14.75 -5.12
N ASN A 214 -12.96 -13.59 -5.35
CA ASN A 214 -14.42 -13.42 -5.33
C ASN A 214 -15.09 -13.89 -4.02
N ASN A 215 -14.38 -13.78 -2.89
CA ASN A 215 -14.93 -14.05 -1.57
C ASN A 215 -15.61 -12.80 -1.01
N ASN A 216 -16.84 -12.53 -1.48
CA ASN A 216 -17.58 -11.31 -1.15
C ASN A 216 -17.80 -11.13 0.36
N ALA A 217 -18.09 -12.19 1.10
CA ALA A 217 -18.30 -12.10 2.54
C ALA A 217 -17.05 -11.62 3.29
N GLN A 218 -15.88 -12.18 2.95
CA GLN A 218 -14.61 -11.76 3.55
C GLN A 218 -14.21 -10.34 3.08
N ARG A 219 -14.46 -10.01 1.81
CA ARG A 219 -14.18 -8.68 1.25
C ARG A 219 -14.98 -7.62 2.01
N ASP A 220 -16.29 -7.80 2.14
CA ASP A 220 -17.19 -6.83 2.76
C ASP A 220 -16.87 -6.65 4.24
N GLU A 221 -16.51 -7.75 4.94
CA GLU A 221 -16.03 -7.69 6.32
C GLU A 221 -14.73 -6.88 6.45
N MET A 222 -13.74 -7.11 5.56
CA MET A 222 -12.48 -6.35 5.62
C MET A 222 -12.66 -4.87 5.26
N VAL A 223 -13.58 -4.54 4.35
CA VAL A 223 -13.96 -3.15 4.09
C VAL A 223 -14.55 -2.52 5.35
N LYS A 224 -15.51 -3.20 6.02
CA LYS A 224 -16.12 -2.70 7.27
C LYS A 224 -15.07 -2.48 8.35
N GLN A 225 -14.14 -3.42 8.54
CA GLN A 225 -13.07 -3.28 9.53
C GLN A 225 -12.10 -2.15 9.20
N LEU A 226 -11.69 -1.98 7.94
CA LEU A 226 -10.84 -0.85 7.54
C LEU A 226 -11.53 0.49 7.79
N ILE A 227 -12.81 0.62 7.42
CA ILE A 227 -13.59 1.84 7.70
C ILE A 227 -13.66 2.13 9.21
N GLN A 228 -13.90 1.10 10.04
CA GLN A 228 -13.95 1.25 11.50
C GLN A 228 -12.60 1.64 12.13
N GLN A 229 -11.49 1.24 11.50
CA GLN A 229 -10.14 1.57 11.95
C GLN A 229 -9.67 2.96 11.49
N GLN A 230 -10.39 3.62 10.58
CA GLN A 230 -10.06 4.96 10.13
C GLN A 230 -10.11 5.95 11.29
N GLN A 231 -9.07 6.75 11.44
CA GLN A 231 -9.01 7.74 12.52
C GLN A 231 -9.80 9.00 12.18
N ALA A 232 -10.03 9.83 13.19
CA ALA A 232 -10.79 11.08 13.05
C ALA A 232 -10.17 12.08 12.06
N ASP A 233 -8.86 11.96 11.80
CA ASP A 233 -8.15 12.76 10.79
C ASP A 233 -8.29 12.21 9.36
N GLY A 234 -9.02 11.11 9.17
CA GLY A 234 -9.23 10.46 7.88
C GLY A 234 -8.14 9.47 7.48
N GLY A 235 -7.06 9.33 8.27
CA GLY A 235 -5.96 8.42 7.95
C GLY A 235 -6.02 7.07 8.67
N TRP A 236 -5.01 6.26 8.37
CA TRP A 236 -4.64 5.04 9.10
C TRP A 236 -3.15 5.07 9.43
N GLY A 237 -2.79 4.61 10.62
CA GLY A 237 -1.41 4.31 10.94
C GLY A 237 -0.95 3.01 10.26
N TRP A 238 0.36 2.81 10.13
CA TRP A 238 0.88 1.51 9.67
C TRP A 238 0.52 0.36 10.62
N MET A 239 0.54 0.62 11.94
CA MET A 239 -0.14 -0.22 12.94
C MET A 239 -1.51 0.39 13.24
N VAL A 240 -2.51 -0.44 13.54
CA VAL A 240 -3.87 0.04 13.84
C VAL A 240 -3.96 0.94 15.07
N ASP A 241 -3.01 0.84 16.00
CA ASP A 241 -2.93 1.63 17.23
C ASP A 241 -1.95 2.81 17.15
N ALA A 242 -1.32 3.04 15.99
CA ALA A 242 -0.42 4.15 15.75
C ALA A 242 -1.13 5.34 15.12
N GLU A 243 -0.57 6.55 15.27
CA GLU A 243 -1.01 7.75 14.54
C GLU A 243 -1.08 7.50 13.03
N SER A 244 -2.02 8.17 12.36
CA SER A 244 -2.15 8.13 10.90
C SER A 244 -0.85 8.50 10.19
N ASP A 245 -0.51 7.73 9.16
CA ASP A 245 0.63 8.00 8.30
C ASP A 245 0.31 7.68 6.83
N ALA A 246 1.15 8.16 5.92
CA ALA A 246 0.94 7.97 4.48
C ALA A 246 1.11 6.51 4.01
N LEU A 247 1.85 5.69 4.75
CA LEU A 247 2.07 4.28 4.40
C LEU A 247 0.81 3.45 4.66
N GLY A 248 0.26 3.54 5.87
CA GLY A 248 -1.01 2.89 6.23
C GLY A 248 -2.16 3.43 5.40
N THR A 249 -2.28 4.77 5.30
CA THR A 249 -3.37 5.42 4.57
C THR A 249 -3.35 5.10 3.08
N GLY A 250 -2.18 5.18 2.42
CA GLY A 250 -2.06 4.87 0.99
C GLY A 250 -2.44 3.44 0.65
N MET A 251 -2.03 2.46 1.48
CA MET A 251 -2.43 1.06 1.32
C MET A 251 -3.93 0.84 1.53
N ALA A 252 -4.53 1.47 2.53
CA ALA A 252 -5.97 1.38 2.81
C ALA A 252 -6.79 1.95 1.66
N VAL A 253 -6.44 3.16 1.17
CA VAL A 253 -7.10 3.80 0.02
C VAL A 253 -7.01 2.93 -1.22
N TYR A 254 -5.83 2.38 -1.52
CA TYR A 254 -5.64 1.46 -2.64
C TYR A 254 -6.62 0.28 -2.55
N ALA A 255 -6.64 -0.46 -1.43
CA ALA A 255 -7.49 -1.65 -1.31
C ALA A 255 -8.99 -1.35 -1.29
N LEU A 256 -9.42 -0.27 -0.62
CA LEU A 256 -10.83 0.16 -0.62
C LEU A 256 -11.29 0.52 -2.04
N THR A 257 -10.42 1.15 -2.83
CA THR A 257 -10.75 1.50 -4.21
C THR A 257 -10.87 0.27 -5.11
N GLN A 258 -9.99 -0.73 -4.94
CA GLN A 258 -10.12 -2.01 -5.65
C GLN A 258 -11.43 -2.74 -5.29
N ALA A 259 -11.81 -2.75 -4.01
CA ALA A 259 -13.06 -3.35 -3.57
C ALA A 259 -14.28 -2.61 -4.13
N LYS A 260 -14.25 -1.27 -4.14
CA LYS A 260 -15.32 -0.41 -4.70
C LYS A 260 -15.53 -0.65 -6.21
N ALA A 261 -14.49 -1.04 -6.94
CA ALA A 261 -14.59 -1.35 -8.36
C ALA A 261 -15.27 -2.71 -8.66
N THR A 262 -15.60 -3.51 -7.63
CA THR A 262 -16.11 -4.87 -7.78
C THR A 262 -17.53 -5.01 -7.21
N GLU A 263 -18.52 -5.19 -8.07
CA GLU A 263 -19.94 -5.32 -7.68
C GLU A 263 -20.40 -6.79 -7.59
N PRO A 264 -21.40 -7.12 -6.75
CA PRO A 264 -22.07 -6.24 -5.77
C PRO A 264 -21.19 -6.01 -4.53
N LEU A 265 -21.27 -4.84 -3.88
CA LEU A 265 -20.55 -4.53 -2.63
C LEU A 265 -21.50 -4.09 -1.49
N ASP A 266 -21.52 -4.83 -0.36
CA ASP A 266 -22.24 -4.40 0.86
C ASP A 266 -21.30 -3.66 1.83
N ALA A 267 -20.99 -2.40 1.51
CA ALA A 267 -20.15 -1.56 2.34
C ALA A 267 -20.58 -0.09 2.36
N ALA A 268 -21.54 0.22 3.22
CA ALA A 268 -21.89 1.61 3.51
C ALA A 268 -20.67 2.39 4.02
N GLY A 269 -20.51 3.63 3.54
CA GLY A 269 -19.44 4.53 3.99
C GLY A 269 -18.09 4.37 3.28
N ILE A 270 -17.92 3.40 2.37
CA ILE A 270 -16.64 3.23 1.64
C ILE A 270 -16.25 4.50 0.86
N GLN A 271 -17.22 5.18 0.23
CA GLN A 271 -16.97 6.41 -0.50
C GLN A 271 -16.44 7.52 0.41
N SER A 272 -17.14 7.80 1.52
CA SER A 272 -16.73 8.81 2.49
C SER A 272 -15.39 8.47 3.15
N SER A 273 -15.12 7.19 3.38
CA SER A 273 -13.84 6.75 3.92
C SER A 273 -12.68 7.04 2.97
N ILE A 274 -12.85 6.77 1.66
CA ILE A 274 -11.87 7.14 0.63
C ILE A 274 -11.69 8.66 0.56
N GLU A 275 -12.76 9.44 0.60
CA GLU A 275 -12.71 10.90 0.56
C GLU A 275 -11.97 11.52 1.76
N ASN A 276 -12.24 11.04 2.98
CA ASN A 276 -11.53 11.49 4.18
C ASN A 276 -10.02 11.20 4.08
N ALA A 277 -9.66 10.06 3.51
CA ALA A 277 -8.27 9.67 3.31
C ALA A 277 -7.56 10.49 2.23
N GLN A 278 -8.29 10.89 1.18
CA GLN A 278 -7.80 11.86 0.20
C GLN A 278 -7.51 13.19 0.89
N THR A 279 -8.40 13.68 1.76
CA THR A 279 -8.17 14.91 2.55
C THR A 279 -6.90 14.78 3.36
N PHE A 280 -6.76 13.71 4.14
CA PHE A 280 -5.57 13.44 4.95
C PHE A 280 -4.29 13.48 4.10
N LEU A 281 -4.25 12.76 2.97
CA LEU A 281 -3.05 12.70 2.14
C LEU A 281 -2.74 14.05 1.48
N VAL A 282 -3.74 14.78 0.99
CA VAL A 282 -3.53 16.11 0.38
C VAL A 282 -3.02 17.12 1.42
N GLU A 283 -3.58 17.13 2.63
CA GLU A 283 -3.22 18.10 3.67
C GLU A 283 -1.89 17.81 4.36
N THR A 284 -1.46 16.55 4.39
CA THR A 284 -0.21 16.14 5.08
C THR A 284 1.00 16.02 4.17
N GLN A 285 0.84 16.29 2.86
CA GLN A 285 1.95 16.29 1.91
C GLN A 285 2.91 17.45 2.19
N ARG A 286 4.22 17.20 2.10
CA ARG A 286 5.25 18.23 2.17
C ARG A 286 5.40 18.97 0.85
N GLU A 287 6.04 20.14 0.90
CA GLU A 287 6.34 20.94 -0.29
C GLU A 287 7.17 20.19 -1.35
N ASP A 288 8.01 19.24 -0.93
CA ASP A 288 8.82 18.40 -1.82
C ASP A 288 8.04 17.22 -2.42
N GLY A 289 6.73 17.12 -2.16
CA GLY A 289 5.85 16.07 -2.64
C GLY A 289 5.90 14.77 -1.83
N SER A 290 6.76 14.68 -0.80
CA SER A 290 6.87 13.50 0.07
C SER A 290 5.93 13.55 1.26
N TRP A 291 5.74 12.41 1.94
CA TRP A 291 5.03 12.34 3.21
C TRP A 291 5.94 11.89 4.37
N PRO A 292 5.87 12.53 5.54
CA PRO A 292 6.58 12.08 6.73
C PRO A 292 6.04 10.72 7.20
N VAL A 293 6.92 9.72 7.35
CA VAL A 293 6.53 8.42 7.94
C VAL A 293 7.59 7.96 8.94
N LYS A 294 7.12 7.54 10.12
CA LYS A 294 7.96 6.93 11.16
C LYS A 294 8.46 5.56 10.73
N GLY A 295 9.61 5.14 11.25
CA GLY A 295 10.21 3.86 10.88
C GLY A 295 9.28 2.66 11.12
N THR A 296 9.35 1.69 10.21
CA THR A 296 8.58 0.44 10.31
C THR A 296 9.33 -0.64 11.10
N LYS A 297 10.65 -0.47 11.28
CA LYS A 297 11.49 -1.32 12.15
C LYS A 297 11.31 -0.95 13.62
N GLU A 298 11.36 -1.95 14.50
CA GLU A 298 11.25 -1.78 15.96
C GLU A 298 12.24 -0.72 16.49
N LYS A 299 13.50 -0.77 16.03
CA LYS A 299 14.55 0.17 16.46
C LYS A 299 14.40 1.61 15.93
N ARG A 300 13.45 1.87 15.03
CA ARG A 300 13.26 3.16 14.35
C ARG A 300 11.80 3.68 14.44
N LYS A 301 10.96 3.03 15.23
CA LYS A 301 9.51 3.27 15.28
C LYS A 301 9.10 4.68 15.73
N ASP A 302 9.94 5.35 16.51
CA ASP A 302 9.62 6.68 17.08
C ASP A 302 10.16 7.85 16.25
N LYS A 303 10.82 7.59 15.12
CA LYS A 303 11.46 8.63 14.30
C LYS A 303 11.05 8.52 12.85
N VAL A 304 10.82 9.67 12.21
CA VAL A 304 10.73 9.74 10.76
C VAL A 304 12.00 9.15 10.17
N SER A 305 11.84 8.22 9.23
CA SER A 305 12.96 7.53 8.61
C SER A 305 12.89 7.68 7.10
N GLU A 306 14.03 7.95 6.47
CA GLU A 306 14.10 8.17 5.02
C GLU A 306 13.51 6.99 4.23
N THR A 307 13.79 5.76 4.65
CA THR A 307 13.21 4.55 4.05
C THR A 307 11.68 4.52 4.13
N ALA A 308 11.10 4.87 5.29
CA ALA A 308 9.66 4.87 5.47
C ALA A 308 8.99 6.05 4.75
N VAL A 309 9.64 7.21 4.69
CA VAL A 309 9.18 8.38 3.91
C VAL A 309 9.03 8.00 2.45
N TYR A 310 10.06 7.38 1.87
CA TYR A 310 9.98 6.93 0.48
C TYR A 310 8.85 5.93 0.28
N TRP A 311 8.79 4.90 1.12
CA TRP A 311 7.80 3.85 1.00
C TRP A 311 6.36 4.36 1.19
N GLY A 312 6.15 5.27 2.14
CA GLY A 312 4.85 5.92 2.34
C GLY A 312 4.48 6.84 1.19
N THR A 313 5.45 7.54 0.59
CA THR A 313 5.21 8.42 -0.55
C THR A 313 4.78 7.62 -1.78
N THR A 314 5.39 6.47 -2.06
CA THR A 314 4.96 5.60 -3.16
C THR A 314 3.54 5.07 -2.93
N TRP A 315 3.21 4.61 -1.71
CA TRP A 315 1.86 4.12 -1.39
C TRP A 315 0.79 5.22 -1.39
N ALA A 316 1.09 6.40 -0.87
CA ALA A 316 0.18 7.54 -0.92
C ALA A 316 -0.14 7.93 -2.36
N ALA A 317 0.89 8.08 -3.20
CA ALA A 317 0.71 8.36 -4.62
C ALA A 317 -0.09 7.25 -5.32
N LEU A 318 0.28 5.98 -5.11
CA LEU A 318 -0.41 4.83 -5.70
C LEU A 318 -1.89 4.77 -5.28
N GLY A 319 -2.18 4.99 -3.99
CA GLY A 319 -3.55 5.05 -3.47
C GLY A 319 -4.36 6.17 -4.14
N LEU A 320 -3.84 7.40 -4.13
CA LEU A 320 -4.49 8.57 -4.76
C LEU A 320 -4.71 8.36 -6.26
N ILE A 321 -3.74 7.80 -6.98
CA ILE A 321 -3.85 7.49 -8.41
C ILE A 321 -5.09 6.62 -8.68
N HIS A 322 -5.29 5.55 -7.91
CA HIS A 322 -6.40 4.62 -8.15
C HIS A 322 -7.77 5.22 -7.82
N THR A 323 -7.84 6.29 -7.01
CA THR A 323 -9.10 7.01 -6.78
C THR A 323 -9.54 7.87 -7.97
N LEU A 324 -8.63 8.12 -8.93
CA LEU A 324 -8.93 8.88 -10.16
C LEU A 324 -9.42 7.94 -11.25
N PRO A 325 -10.32 8.39 -12.15
CA PRO A 325 -10.69 7.60 -13.31
C PRO A 325 -9.47 7.36 -14.23
N GLU A 326 -9.35 6.15 -14.76
CA GLU A 326 -8.46 5.90 -15.89
C GLU A 326 -9.04 6.60 -17.14
N PRO A 327 -8.22 7.34 -17.92
CA PRO A 327 -8.63 7.81 -19.24
C PRO A 327 -9.12 6.62 -20.08
N ALA A 328 -10.20 6.83 -20.84
CA ALA A 328 -10.65 5.81 -21.78
C ALA A 328 -9.48 5.42 -22.70
N ALA A 329 -9.21 4.12 -22.82
CA ALA A 329 -8.23 3.64 -23.79
C ALA A 329 -8.66 4.16 -25.18
N ASN A 330 -7.78 4.93 -25.84
CA ASN A 330 -7.98 5.26 -27.25
C ASN A 330 -8.04 3.94 -28.01
N LYS A 331 -9.25 3.55 -28.42
CA LYS A 331 -9.48 2.39 -29.29
C LYS A 331 -8.97 2.66 -30.69
#